data_AF-A0A7S3I8W8-F1
#
_entry.id   AF-A0A7S3I8W8-F1
#
_cell.length_a   1.000
_cell.length_b   1.000
_cell.length_c   1.000
_cell.angle_alpha   90.00
_cell.angle_beta   90.00
_cell.angle_gamma   90.00
#
_symmetry.space_group_name_H-M   'P 1'
#
loop_
_entity.id
_entity.type
_entity.pdbx_description
1 polymer ?
#
loop_
_entity_poly.entity_id
_entity_poly.type
_entity_poly.pdbx_seq_one_letter_code
_entity_poly.pdbx_strand_id
1 'polypeptide(L)'
;EYDLTLRGYDPLACPYFKEINKYVEKIGFSQQKAFKYENGLRHIIKNTLGTDVDYFEAWSIGDTLYSDWFHGYDFPPGITMDLFWEIMDNTNYTNYYQFTQSPDMYGARLASTKFFEDIINNFEAAMAGTSPVKFYFYSSHDTTLNGFLNGLEQFNYQNPPFASTLFFELYDEGNGGHTVRTLYNDQPLQLKGCTQPVYCDYHEFKAFLQSRIVPNIYKMCNVTYDYPGKQRGFLSDP
;
A
#
# COMPACT_ATOMS: atom_id res chain seq x y z
N GLU A 1 -15.32 -9.86 -0.07
CA GLU A 1 -15.38 -9.78 1.41
C GLU A 1 -15.04 -8.37 1.84
N TYR A 2 -15.70 -7.86 2.88
CA TYR A 2 -15.42 -6.54 3.45
C TYR A 2 -14.16 -6.66 4.33
N ASP A 3 -12.99 -6.56 3.71
CA ASP A 3 -11.70 -6.55 4.38
C ASP A 3 -11.16 -5.12 4.36
N LEU A 4 -11.52 -4.33 5.37
CA LEU A 4 -11.02 -2.96 5.47
C LEU A 4 -9.57 -2.91 5.93
N THR A 5 -9.09 -3.90 6.71
CA THR A 5 -7.69 -3.95 7.15
C THR A 5 -6.72 -4.03 5.97
N LEU A 6 -6.90 -4.99 5.06
CA LEU A 6 -5.94 -5.29 3.99
C LEU A 6 -6.39 -4.79 2.62
N ARG A 7 -7.69 -4.52 2.45
CA ARG A 7 -8.28 -4.06 1.18
C ARG A 7 -9.09 -2.78 1.35
N GLY A 8 -8.76 -1.92 2.31
CA GLY A 8 -9.41 -0.60 2.48
C GLY A 8 -9.36 0.29 1.22
N TYR A 9 -8.47 0.00 0.28
CA TYR A 9 -8.37 0.64 -1.03
C TYR A 9 -9.32 0.08 -2.10
N ASP A 10 -9.90 -1.08 -1.87
CA ASP A 10 -10.72 -1.77 -2.86
C ASP A 10 -12.16 -1.25 -2.80
N PRO A 11 -12.75 -0.76 -3.91
CA PRO A 11 -14.15 -0.33 -3.95
C PRO A 11 -15.16 -1.39 -3.50
N LEU A 12 -14.83 -2.69 -3.55
CA LEU A 12 -15.66 -3.77 -3.04
C LEU A 12 -15.66 -3.85 -1.51
N ALA A 13 -14.55 -3.50 -0.85
CA ALA A 13 -14.45 -3.44 0.61
C ALA A 13 -14.87 -2.06 1.14
N CYS A 14 -14.46 -0.98 0.45
CA CYS A 14 -14.83 0.39 0.74
C CYS A 14 -15.37 1.11 -0.51
N PRO A 15 -16.70 1.14 -0.74
CA PRO A 15 -17.33 1.83 -1.86
C PRO A 15 -16.95 3.31 -2.02
N TYR A 16 -16.60 4.00 -0.93
CA TYR A 16 -16.14 5.39 -1.00
C TYR A 16 -14.84 5.55 -1.81
N PHE A 17 -14.01 4.51 -1.86
CA PHE A 17 -12.78 4.53 -2.65
C PHE A 17 -13.06 4.71 -4.15
N LYS A 18 -14.24 4.33 -4.63
CA LYS A 18 -14.69 4.64 -6.00
C LYS A 18 -14.74 6.14 -6.28
N GLU A 19 -15.12 6.95 -5.30
CA GLU A 19 -15.16 8.41 -5.44
C GLU A 19 -13.75 9.01 -5.43
N ILE A 20 -12.81 8.41 -4.69
CA ILE A 20 -11.39 8.76 -4.74
C ILE A 20 -10.83 8.50 -6.14
N ASN A 21 -11.08 7.31 -6.71
CA ASN A 21 -10.62 6.96 -8.05
C ASN A 21 -11.17 7.93 -9.10
N LYS A 22 -12.50 8.16 -9.10
CA LYS A 22 -13.13 9.15 -9.99
C LYS A 22 -12.55 10.55 -9.86
N TYR A 23 -12.19 10.96 -8.64
CA TYR A 23 -11.57 12.26 -8.40
C TYR A 23 -10.17 12.31 -9.02
N VAL A 24 -9.32 11.34 -8.70
CA VAL A 24 -7.93 11.34 -9.16
C VAL A 24 -7.81 11.13 -10.67
N GLU A 25 -8.71 10.36 -11.29
CA GLU A 25 -8.74 10.21 -12.75
C GLU A 25 -9.00 11.54 -13.48
N LYS A 26 -9.69 12.48 -12.82
CA LYS A 26 -10.09 13.77 -13.41
C LYS A 26 -9.10 14.91 -13.17
N ILE A 27 -8.08 14.73 -12.32
CA ILE A 27 -7.11 15.80 -12.09
C ILE A 27 -6.21 15.98 -13.32
N GLY A 28 -5.78 17.22 -13.57
CA GLY A 28 -5.00 17.56 -14.77
C GLY A 28 -3.73 16.73 -14.96
N PHE A 29 -3.07 16.33 -13.86
CA PHE A 29 -1.87 15.51 -13.92
C PHE A 29 -2.15 14.08 -14.44
N SER A 30 -3.17 13.40 -13.90
CA SER A 30 -3.58 12.07 -14.39
C SER A 30 -4.05 12.13 -15.84
N GLN A 31 -4.80 13.18 -16.22
CA GLN A 31 -5.23 13.40 -17.60
C GLN A 31 -4.05 13.62 -18.55
N GLN A 32 -3.01 14.32 -18.10
CA GLN A 32 -1.80 14.54 -18.89
C GLN A 32 -1.02 13.23 -19.11
N LYS A 33 -0.85 12.40 -18.08
CA LYS A 33 -0.21 11.09 -18.24
C LYS A 33 -1.03 10.17 -19.16
N ALA A 34 -2.36 10.12 -18.97
CA ALA A 34 -3.25 9.37 -19.86
C ALA A 34 -3.11 9.84 -21.32
N PHE A 35 -3.16 11.15 -21.57
CA PHE A 35 -2.98 11.71 -22.91
C PHE A 35 -1.64 11.31 -23.55
N LYS A 36 -0.53 11.33 -22.78
CA LYS A 36 0.80 10.91 -23.28
C LYS A 36 0.82 9.42 -23.64
N TYR A 37 0.24 8.57 -22.80
CA TYR A 37 0.15 7.13 -23.08
C TYR A 37 -0.68 6.85 -24.34
N GLU A 38 -1.89 7.40 -24.40
CA GLU A 38 -2.86 7.15 -25.47
C GLU A 38 -2.33 7.60 -26.85
N ASN A 39 -1.59 8.71 -26.90
CA ASN A 39 -1.05 9.26 -28.15
C ASN A 39 0.40 8.83 -28.45
N GLY A 40 0.97 7.93 -27.67
CA GLY A 40 2.36 7.49 -27.82
C GLY A 40 2.52 6.00 -27.52
N LEU A 41 2.71 5.70 -26.24
CA LEU A 41 3.08 4.35 -25.77
C LEU A 41 2.07 3.27 -26.19
N ARG A 42 0.77 3.58 -26.20
CA ARG A 42 -0.28 2.65 -26.62
C ARG A 42 -0.07 2.11 -28.04
N HIS A 43 0.32 2.98 -28.99
CA HIS A 43 0.56 2.55 -30.37
C HIS A 43 1.82 1.68 -30.48
N ILE A 44 2.88 2.02 -29.73
CA ILE A 44 4.12 1.24 -29.69
C ILE A 44 3.83 -0.16 -29.13
N ILE A 45 3.12 -0.24 -28.00
CA ILE A 45 2.69 -1.51 -27.39
C ILE A 45 1.85 -2.32 -28.38
N LYS A 46 0.84 -1.71 -29.00
CA LYS A 46 -0.06 -2.39 -29.96
C LYS A 46 0.69 -2.98 -31.15
N ASN A 47 1.66 -2.24 -31.69
CA ASN A 47 2.44 -2.72 -32.83
C ASN A 47 3.46 -3.81 -32.43
N THR A 48 3.98 -3.74 -31.21
CA THR A 48 5.05 -4.64 -30.74
C THR A 48 4.49 -5.96 -30.19
N LEU A 49 3.43 -5.87 -29.37
CA LEU A 49 2.85 -7.00 -28.64
C LEU A 49 1.51 -7.48 -29.22
N GLY A 50 0.89 -6.71 -30.12
CA GLY A 50 -0.46 -7.00 -30.61
C GLY A 50 -1.58 -6.71 -29.60
N THR A 51 -1.25 -6.12 -28.45
CA THR A 51 -2.19 -5.83 -27.35
C THR A 51 -2.63 -4.37 -27.39
N ASP A 52 -3.93 -4.12 -27.27
CA ASP A 52 -4.51 -2.77 -27.31
C ASP A 52 -5.33 -2.51 -26.03
N VAL A 53 -4.67 -1.97 -25.02
CA VAL A 53 -5.27 -1.61 -23.72
C VAL A 53 -5.19 -0.11 -23.50
N ASP A 54 -6.22 0.45 -22.88
CA ASP A 54 -6.22 1.85 -22.47
C ASP A 54 -5.26 2.11 -21.31
N TYR A 55 -5.06 3.39 -21.00
CA TYR A 55 -4.17 3.83 -19.93
C TYR A 55 -4.41 3.16 -18.56
N PHE A 56 -5.67 2.90 -18.20
CA PHE A 56 -6.03 2.38 -16.88
C PHE A 56 -5.88 0.87 -16.77
N GLU A 57 -5.81 0.16 -17.89
CA GLU A 57 -5.56 -1.29 -17.94
C GLU A 57 -4.11 -1.63 -18.34
N ALA A 58 -3.32 -0.63 -18.74
CA ALA A 58 -1.94 -0.79 -19.20
C ALA A 58 -0.98 -1.38 -18.14
N TRP A 59 -1.32 -1.26 -16.85
CA TRP A 59 -0.53 -1.85 -15.76
C TRP A 59 -0.35 -3.36 -15.90
N SER A 60 -1.34 -4.06 -16.49
CA SER A 60 -1.31 -5.51 -16.70
C SER A 60 -0.17 -5.96 -17.62
N ILE A 61 0.24 -5.09 -18.56
CA ILE A 61 1.38 -5.35 -19.45
C ILE A 61 2.68 -5.24 -18.67
N GLY A 62 2.83 -4.20 -17.84
CA GLY A 62 4.00 -4.05 -16.98
C GLY A 62 4.13 -5.20 -15.98
N ASP A 63 3.03 -5.63 -15.38
CA ASP A 63 3.00 -6.78 -14.46
C ASP A 63 3.51 -8.08 -15.12
N THR A 64 3.05 -8.34 -16.36
CA THR A 64 3.49 -9.49 -17.16
C THR A 64 4.98 -9.40 -17.48
N LEU A 65 5.43 -8.27 -18.03
CA LEU A 65 6.82 -8.10 -18.44
C LEU A 65 7.78 -8.10 -17.23
N TYR A 66 7.37 -7.53 -16.10
CA TYR A 66 8.16 -7.55 -14.88
C TYR A 66 8.31 -8.97 -14.35
N SER A 67 7.24 -9.77 -14.41
CA SER A 67 7.29 -11.18 -14.05
C SER A 67 8.26 -11.94 -14.95
N ASP A 68 8.21 -11.77 -16.26
CA ASP A 68 9.14 -12.42 -17.19
C ASP A 68 10.59 -12.04 -16.89
N TRP A 69 10.85 -10.74 -16.76
CA TRP A 69 12.18 -10.20 -16.44
C TRP A 69 12.73 -10.74 -15.11
N PHE A 70 11.89 -10.77 -14.07
CA PHE A 70 12.29 -11.24 -12.74
C PHE A 70 12.71 -12.72 -12.75
N HIS A 71 12.05 -13.54 -13.57
CA HIS A 71 12.39 -14.96 -13.72
C HIS A 71 13.51 -15.23 -14.74
N GLY A 72 14.09 -14.18 -15.33
CA GLY A 72 15.17 -14.29 -16.31
C GLY A 72 14.72 -14.77 -17.69
N TYR A 73 13.44 -14.63 -18.03
CA TYR A 73 12.95 -14.86 -19.37
C TYR A 73 13.29 -13.69 -20.29
N ASP A 74 13.54 -13.98 -21.56
CA ASP A 74 13.73 -12.95 -22.58
C ASP A 74 12.41 -12.20 -22.81
N PHE A 75 12.51 -10.89 -23.02
CA PHE A 75 11.35 -10.12 -23.42
C PHE A 75 10.83 -10.55 -24.81
N PRO A 76 9.53 -10.36 -25.08
CA PRO A 76 8.98 -10.52 -26.42
C PRO A 76 9.75 -9.70 -27.47
N PRO A 77 9.90 -10.18 -28.72
CA PRO A 77 10.60 -9.45 -29.77
C PRO A 77 10.09 -8.00 -29.91
N GLY A 78 11.02 -7.05 -29.90
CA GLY A 78 10.73 -5.61 -30.03
C GLY A 78 10.57 -4.87 -28.70
N ILE A 79 10.48 -5.57 -27.57
CA ILE A 79 10.58 -4.94 -26.24
C ILE A 79 12.04 -4.77 -25.88
N THR A 80 12.52 -3.52 -25.94
CA THR A 80 13.83 -3.13 -25.43
C THR A 80 13.78 -2.86 -23.92
N MET A 81 14.94 -2.83 -23.26
CA MET A 81 15.01 -2.46 -21.84
C MET A 81 14.46 -1.05 -21.58
N ASP A 82 14.69 -0.11 -22.50
CA ASP A 82 14.16 1.27 -22.38
C ASP A 82 12.62 1.29 -22.50
N LEU A 83 12.06 0.54 -23.47
CA LEU A 83 10.62 0.43 -23.62
C LEU A 83 9.98 -0.28 -22.42
N PHE A 84 10.63 -1.31 -21.88
CA PHE A 84 10.22 -1.96 -20.65
C PHE A 84 10.13 -0.97 -19.49
N TRP A 85 11.17 -0.15 -19.25
CA TRP A 85 11.14 0.83 -18.17
C TRP A 85 10.13 1.95 -18.41
N GLU A 86 9.84 2.33 -19.66
CA GLU A 86 8.77 3.27 -19.98
C GLU A 86 7.38 2.67 -19.64
N ILE A 87 7.14 1.39 -19.95
CA ILE A 87 5.92 0.66 -19.56
C ILE A 87 5.82 0.55 -18.03
N MET A 88 6.95 0.31 -17.35
CA MET A 88 6.99 0.24 -15.88
C MET A 88 6.73 1.60 -15.22
N ASP A 89 7.17 2.74 -15.78
CA ASP A 89 6.80 4.07 -15.24
C ASP A 89 5.28 4.28 -15.28
N ASN A 90 4.64 3.85 -16.37
CA ASN A 90 3.19 3.90 -16.49
C ASN A 90 2.51 3.03 -15.44
N THR A 91 2.96 1.78 -15.31
CA THR A 91 2.47 0.77 -14.36
C THR A 91 2.64 1.22 -12.91
N ASN A 92 3.81 1.74 -12.56
CA ASN A 92 4.09 2.28 -11.24
C ASN A 92 3.10 3.42 -10.93
N TYR A 93 2.96 4.39 -11.85
CA TYR A 93 2.02 5.49 -11.66
C TYR A 93 0.58 5.03 -11.43
N THR A 94 0.07 4.14 -12.28
CA THR A 94 -1.29 3.59 -12.17
C THR A 94 -1.53 2.89 -10.85
N ASN A 95 -0.50 2.27 -10.25
CA ASN A 95 -0.62 1.53 -9.00
C ASN A 95 -0.61 2.41 -7.75
N TYR A 96 -0.12 3.66 -7.81
CA TYR A 96 -0.06 4.52 -6.62
C TYR A 96 -0.89 5.80 -6.67
N TYR A 97 -1.34 6.29 -7.84
CA TYR A 97 -2.00 7.60 -7.93
C TYR A 97 -3.21 7.73 -7.00
N GLN A 98 -3.96 6.64 -6.84
CA GLN A 98 -5.16 6.60 -6.02
C GLN A 98 -4.87 6.88 -4.54
N PHE A 99 -3.63 6.65 -4.10
CA PHE A 99 -3.19 6.91 -2.73
C PHE A 99 -2.72 8.36 -2.52
N THR A 100 -2.02 8.94 -3.50
CA THR A 100 -1.26 10.17 -3.30
C THR A 100 -1.93 11.44 -3.80
N GLN A 101 -2.77 11.33 -4.83
CA GLN A 101 -3.21 12.52 -5.58
C GLN A 101 -4.51 13.14 -5.05
N SER A 102 -5.23 12.45 -4.16
CA SER A 102 -6.32 13.06 -3.42
C SER A 102 -5.78 14.08 -2.40
N PRO A 103 -6.51 15.17 -2.08
CA PRO A 103 -6.10 16.13 -1.07
C PRO A 103 -5.69 15.46 0.23
N ASP A 104 -4.60 15.92 0.84
CA ASP A 104 -4.08 15.37 2.12
C ASP A 104 -3.83 13.84 2.09
N MET A 105 -3.50 13.30 0.90
CA MET A 105 -3.29 11.87 0.67
C MET A 105 -4.45 11.00 1.19
N TYR A 106 -5.68 11.51 1.04
CA TYR A 106 -6.88 10.87 1.59
C TYR A 106 -7.05 9.39 1.18
N GLY A 107 -6.70 9.02 -0.06
CA GLY A 107 -6.71 7.64 -0.52
C GLY A 107 -5.76 6.75 0.27
N ALA A 108 -4.53 7.19 0.51
CA ALA A 108 -3.58 6.45 1.34
C ALA A 108 -4.09 6.28 2.77
N ARG A 109 -4.59 7.39 3.36
CA ARG A 109 -5.14 7.42 4.70
C ARG A 109 -6.33 6.47 4.86
N LEU A 110 -7.28 6.50 3.92
CA LEU A 110 -8.44 5.61 3.94
C LEU A 110 -8.02 4.14 3.80
N ALA A 111 -7.09 3.85 2.88
CA ALA A 111 -6.58 2.51 2.65
C ALA A 111 -5.84 1.92 3.87
N SER A 112 -5.15 2.75 4.65
CA SER A 112 -4.34 2.31 5.79
C SER A 112 -5.03 2.41 7.15
N THR A 113 -6.18 3.09 7.23
CA THR A 113 -6.84 3.43 8.51
C THR A 113 -7.08 2.22 9.39
N LYS A 114 -7.74 1.17 8.87
CA LYS A 114 -8.13 0.03 9.69
C LYS A 114 -6.91 -0.77 10.17
N PHE A 115 -5.90 -0.91 9.32
CA PHE A 115 -4.64 -1.53 9.69
C PHE A 115 -3.88 -0.75 10.76
N PHE A 116 -3.86 0.59 10.67
CA PHE A 116 -3.23 1.43 11.70
C PHE A 116 -3.97 1.36 13.04
N GLU A 117 -5.30 1.33 13.02
CA GLU A 117 -6.11 1.05 14.22
C GLU A 117 -5.75 -0.32 14.82
N ASP A 118 -5.63 -1.36 13.98
CA ASP A 118 -5.28 -2.71 14.43
C ASP A 118 -3.87 -2.75 15.05
N ILE A 119 -2.87 -2.08 14.47
CA ILE A 119 -1.52 -1.96 15.06
C ILE A 119 -1.58 -1.31 16.44
N ILE A 120 -2.25 -0.16 16.56
CA ILE A 120 -2.36 0.57 17.83
C ILE A 120 -3.00 -0.34 18.88
N ASN A 121 -4.15 -0.93 18.56
CA ASN A 121 -4.90 -1.80 19.48
C ASN A 121 -4.07 -3.04 19.90
N ASN A 122 -3.37 -3.67 18.96
CA ASN A 122 -2.53 -4.84 19.25
C ASN A 122 -1.36 -4.48 20.16
N PHE A 123 -0.70 -3.34 19.91
CA PHE A 123 0.39 -2.87 20.77
C PHE A 123 -0.12 -2.46 22.16
N GLU A 124 -1.25 -1.77 22.27
CA GLU A 124 -1.84 -1.44 23.57
C GLU A 124 -2.22 -2.69 24.36
N ALA A 125 -2.82 -3.68 23.71
CA ALA A 125 -3.15 -4.94 24.35
C ALA A 125 -1.90 -5.73 24.80
N ALA A 126 -0.82 -5.68 24.03
CA ALA A 126 0.45 -6.28 24.40
C ALA A 126 1.09 -5.58 25.61
N MET A 127 1.16 -4.24 25.61
CA MET A 127 1.70 -3.45 26.74
C MET A 127 0.85 -3.59 28.01
N ALA A 128 -0.47 -3.72 27.87
CA ALA A 128 -1.38 -3.96 28.98
C ALA A 128 -1.38 -5.41 29.49
N GLY A 129 -0.68 -6.33 28.79
CA GLY A 129 -0.68 -7.76 29.12
C GLY A 129 -2.03 -8.45 28.92
N THR A 130 -2.94 -7.84 28.15
CA THR A 130 -4.30 -8.38 27.90
C THR A 130 -4.38 -9.27 26.68
N SER A 131 -3.37 -9.24 25.81
CA SER A 131 -3.21 -10.16 24.68
C SER A 131 -1.97 -11.04 24.85
N PRO A 132 -2.09 -12.38 24.76
CA PRO A 132 -0.93 -13.28 24.76
C PRO A 132 -0.23 -13.34 23.38
N VAL A 133 -0.81 -12.72 22.34
CA VAL A 133 -0.32 -12.83 20.96
C VAL A 133 1.02 -12.10 20.81
N LYS A 134 2.04 -12.82 20.29
CA LYS A 134 3.39 -12.29 20.06
C LYS A 134 3.64 -11.87 18.62
N PHE A 135 2.87 -12.41 17.68
CA PHE A 135 3.08 -12.18 16.26
C PHE A 135 1.76 -12.20 15.51
N TYR A 136 1.55 -11.19 14.67
CA TYR A 136 0.42 -11.10 13.75
C TYR A 136 0.97 -11.16 12.32
N PHE A 137 0.53 -12.15 11.55
CA PHE A 137 0.95 -12.32 10.17
C PHE A 137 -0.19 -11.97 9.20
N TYR A 138 0.08 -11.04 8.29
CA TYR A 138 -0.83 -10.62 7.24
C TYR A 138 -0.21 -10.92 5.88
N SER A 139 -0.77 -11.88 5.15
CA SER A 139 -0.44 -12.09 3.74
C SER A 139 -1.34 -11.19 2.89
N SER A 140 -0.75 -10.33 2.07
CA SER A 140 -1.51 -9.38 1.25
C SER A 140 -0.87 -9.14 -0.13
N HIS A 141 -1.37 -8.13 -0.82
CA HIS A 141 -0.91 -7.73 -2.16
C HIS A 141 0.04 -6.53 -2.10
N ASP A 142 0.80 -6.32 -3.18
CA ASP A 142 1.62 -5.13 -3.42
C ASP A 142 0.83 -3.82 -3.26
N THR A 143 -0.43 -3.80 -3.72
CA THR A 143 -1.32 -2.64 -3.65
C THR A 143 -1.70 -2.33 -2.20
N THR A 144 -1.80 -3.35 -1.33
CA THR A 144 -1.97 -3.14 0.12
C THR A 144 -0.74 -2.45 0.70
N LEU A 145 0.45 -2.95 0.39
CA LEU A 145 1.70 -2.35 0.86
C LEU A 145 1.88 -0.93 0.30
N ASN A 146 1.50 -0.66 -0.96
CA ASN A 146 1.45 0.69 -1.52
C ASN A 146 0.57 1.62 -0.68
N GLY A 147 -0.65 1.18 -0.35
CA GLY A 147 -1.56 1.95 0.51
C GLY A 147 -0.94 2.25 1.88
N PHE A 148 -0.32 1.26 2.52
CA PHE A 148 0.30 1.41 3.84
C PHE A 148 1.55 2.30 3.80
N LEU A 149 2.46 2.10 2.85
CA LEU A 149 3.67 2.90 2.68
C LEU A 149 3.33 4.37 2.37
N ASN A 150 2.31 4.62 1.56
CA ASN A 150 1.80 5.99 1.34
C ASN A 150 1.14 6.55 2.61
N GLY A 151 0.41 5.71 3.37
CA GLY A 151 -0.16 6.07 4.66
C GLY A 151 0.91 6.49 5.67
N LEU A 152 2.07 5.83 5.64
CA LEU A 152 3.27 6.12 6.44
C LEU A 152 4.15 7.25 5.89
N GLU A 153 3.82 7.82 4.71
CA GLU A 153 4.68 8.78 4.01
C GLU A 153 6.09 8.24 3.68
N GLN A 154 6.22 6.94 3.39
CA GLN A 154 7.48 6.24 3.10
C GLN A 154 7.53 5.60 1.69
N PHE A 155 6.51 5.81 0.87
CA PHE A 155 6.47 5.25 -0.48
C PHE A 155 7.49 5.94 -1.40
N ASN A 156 8.26 5.16 -2.14
CA ASN A 156 9.40 5.61 -2.94
C ASN A 156 9.14 5.62 -4.46
N TYR A 157 7.88 5.59 -4.88
CA TYR A 157 7.45 5.50 -6.29
C TYR A 157 7.76 4.17 -7.00
N GLN A 158 8.20 3.14 -6.27
CA GLN A 158 8.42 1.80 -6.80
C GLN A 158 7.42 0.83 -6.21
N ASN A 159 6.78 0.01 -7.06
CA ASN A 159 5.91 -1.05 -6.59
C ASN A 159 6.69 -2.04 -5.70
N PRO A 160 6.09 -2.52 -4.60
CA PRO A 160 6.67 -3.53 -3.74
C PRO A 160 7.08 -4.78 -4.54
N PRO A 161 8.36 -5.18 -4.50
CA PRO A 161 8.82 -6.40 -5.15
C PRO A 161 8.19 -7.67 -4.56
N PHE A 162 8.37 -8.81 -5.25
CA PHE A 162 7.97 -10.10 -4.72
C PHE A 162 8.57 -10.36 -3.34
N ALA A 163 7.76 -10.95 -2.45
CA ALA A 163 8.10 -11.24 -1.05
C ALA A 163 8.48 -10.00 -0.21
N SER A 164 8.02 -8.81 -0.60
CA SER A 164 8.18 -7.61 0.22
C SER A 164 7.54 -7.74 1.60
N THR A 165 8.22 -7.20 2.61
CA THR A 165 7.80 -7.25 4.02
C THR A 165 7.67 -5.85 4.60
N LEU A 166 6.69 -5.67 5.48
CA LEU A 166 6.51 -4.47 6.30
C LEU A 166 6.31 -4.91 7.75
N PHE A 167 7.31 -4.66 8.59
CA PHE A 167 7.29 -5.04 10.00
C PHE A 167 7.06 -3.83 10.90
N PHE A 168 6.33 -4.06 11.99
CA PHE A 168 6.22 -3.16 13.12
C PHE A 168 6.55 -3.97 14.38
N GLU A 169 7.65 -3.64 15.03
CA GLU A 169 8.17 -4.36 16.18
C GLU A 169 8.09 -3.47 17.41
N LEU A 170 7.39 -3.94 18.45
CA LEU A 170 7.26 -3.26 19.73
C LEU A 170 8.32 -3.78 20.71
N TYR A 171 9.06 -2.86 21.33
CA TYR A 171 10.11 -3.14 22.31
C TYR A 171 9.72 -2.57 23.67
N ASP A 172 9.98 -3.35 24.73
CA ASP A 172 9.97 -2.88 26.12
C ASP A 172 11.40 -2.46 26.49
N GLU A 173 11.58 -1.19 26.88
CA GLU A 173 12.88 -0.61 27.21
C GLU A 173 13.31 -0.90 28.66
N GLY A 174 12.51 -1.63 29.44
CA GLY A 174 12.80 -2.01 30.83
C GLY A 174 12.70 -0.88 31.86
N ASN A 175 12.39 0.34 31.40
CA ASN A 175 12.18 1.53 32.23
C ASN A 175 10.69 1.96 32.28
N GLY A 176 9.79 1.11 31.78
CA GLY A 176 8.36 1.40 31.62
C GLY A 176 8.00 2.11 30.31
N GLY A 177 9.00 2.52 29.52
CA GLY A 177 8.84 3.06 28.18
C GLY A 177 8.84 1.95 27.11
N HIS A 178 8.25 2.27 25.96
CA HIS A 178 8.20 1.37 24.82
C HIS A 178 8.62 2.09 23.55
N THR A 179 9.32 1.38 22.66
CA THR A 179 9.67 1.89 21.33
C THR A 179 9.12 0.99 20.23
N VAL A 180 8.99 1.56 19.04
CA VAL A 180 8.56 0.85 17.84
C VAL A 180 9.62 0.99 16.76
N ARG A 181 10.06 -0.15 16.21
CA ARG A 181 10.87 -0.20 14.99
C ARG A 181 9.97 -0.58 13.81
N THR A 182 9.99 0.22 12.75
CA THR A 182 9.26 -0.07 11.50
C THR A 182 10.27 -0.41 10.40
N LEU A 183 10.09 -1.54 9.73
CA LEU A 183 11.01 -2.02 8.68
C LEU A 183 10.26 -2.27 7.37
N TYR A 184 10.81 -1.86 6.25
CA TYR A 184 10.36 -2.27 4.92
C TYR A 184 11.51 -2.98 4.19
N ASN A 185 11.30 -4.24 3.81
CA ASN A 185 12.34 -5.10 3.22
C ASN A 185 13.65 -5.07 4.05
N ASP A 186 13.51 -5.29 5.36
CA ASP A 186 14.60 -5.28 6.35
C ASP A 186 15.34 -3.94 6.52
N GLN A 187 14.86 -2.86 5.89
CA GLN A 187 15.40 -1.52 6.06
C GLN A 187 14.55 -0.67 7.01
N PRO A 188 15.14 -0.02 8.03
CA PRO A 188 14.41 0.89 8.91
C PRO A 188 13.74 2.05 8.17
N LEU A 189 12.47 2.28 8.48
CA LEU A 189 11.73 3.45 8.03
C LEU A 189 11.79 4.56 9.08
N GLN A 190 12.22 5.75 8.67
CA GLN A 190 12.20 6.93 9.53
C GLN A 190 10.82 7.60 9.46
N LEU A 191 9.96 7.29 10.43
CA LEU A 191 8.62 7.88 10.49
C LEU A 191 8.68 9.34 10.97
N LYS A 192 7.83 10.18 10.36
CA LYS A 192 7.75 11.60 10.67
C LYS A 192 7.21 11.82 12.08
N GLY A 193 7.85 12.71 12.82
CA GLY A 193 7.47 13.02 14.21
C GLY A 193 8.13 12.14 15.26
N CYS A 194 8.91 11.13 14.86
CA CYS A 194 9.74 10.35 15.77
C CYS A 194 11.06 11.07 16.04
N THR A 195 11.40 11.24 17.32
CA THR A 195 12.66 11.88 17.73
C THR A 195 13.86 10.99 17.41
N GLN A 196 13.71 9.68 17.58
CA GLN A 196 14.71 8.68 17.21
C GLN A 196 14.39 8.09 15.83
N PRO A 197 15.39 7.94 14.94
CA PRO A 197 15.13 7.58 13.55
C PRO A 197 14.75 6.11 13.33
N VAL A 198 15.15 5.21 14.24
CA VAL A 198 14.96 3.76 14.10
C VAL A 198 13.98 3.21 15.13
N TYR A 199 14.16 3.59 16.40
CA TYR A 199 13.33 3.14 17.53
C TYR A 199 12.47 4.30 18.01
N CYS A 200 11.32 4.50 17.36
CA CYS A 200 10.42 5.59 17.66
C CYS A 200 9.76 5.39 19.03
N ASP A 201 9.65 6.43 19.86
CA ASP A 201 8.86 6.33 21.09
C ASP A 201 7.40 5.95 20.76
N TYR A 202 6.81 5.04 21.53
CA TYR A 202 5.46 4.54 21.23
C TYR A 202 4.40 5.65 21.17
N HIS A 203 4.50 6.70 22.01
CA HIS A 203 3.55 7.79 21.99
C HIS A 203 3.71 8.66 20.73
N GLU A 204 4.94 8.90 20.29
CA GLU A 204 5.23 9.58 19.01
C GLU A 204 4.69 8.76 17.82
N PHE A 205 4.98 7.45 17.81
CA PHE A 205 4.50 6.51 16.80
C PHE A 205 2.97 6.49 16.72
N LYS A 206 2.31 6.35 17.87
CA LYS A 206 0.85 6.33 17.98
C LYS A 206 0.26 7.66 17.49
N ALA A 207 0.82 8.80 17.91
CA ALA A 207 0.35 10.11 17.47
C ALA A 207 0.48 10.27 15.95
N PHE A 208 1.58 9.79 15.35
CA PHE A 208 1.75 9.76 13.91
C PHE A 208 0.66 8.93 13.23
N LEU A 209 0.46 7.66 13.61
CA LEU A 209 -0.58 6.81 13.02
C LEU A 209 -1.99 7.41 13.20
N GLN A 210 -2.30 7.95 14.37
CA GLN A 210 -3.58 8.60 14.65
C GLN A 210 -3.83 9.83 13.76
N SER A 211 -2.78 10.57 13.40
CA SER A 211 -2.91 11.69 12.45
C SER A 211 -3.30 11.23 11.04
N ARG A 212 -3.04 9.97 10.69
CA ARG A 212 -3.34 9.38 9.39
C ARG A 212 -4.71 8.70 9.34
N ILE A 213 -5.26 8.29 10.48
CA ILE A 213 -6.57 7.63 10.58
C ILE A 213 -7.69 8.54 10.06
N VAL A 214 -8.58 7.95 9.26
CA VAL A 214 -9.82 8.57 8.79
C VAL A 214 -10.95 8.21 9.76
N PRO A 215 -11.63 9.20 10.37
CA PRO A 215 -12.68 8.92 11.32
C PRO A 215 -13.92 8.31 10.64
N ASN A 216 -14.63 7.44 11.36
CA ASN A 216 -15.88 6.82 10.94
C ASN A 216 -15.78 6.00 9.63
N ILE A 217 -14.68 5.27 9.42
CA ILE A 217 -14.44 4.47 8.21
C ILE A 217 -15.61 3.53 7.88
N TYR A 218 -16.26 2.92 8.88
CA TYR A 218 -17.45 2.09 8.69
C TYR A 218 -18.60 2.82 8.00
N LYS A 219 -18.89 4.04 8.47
CA LYS A 219 -19.94 4.89 7.88
C LYS A 219 -19.56 5.31 6.46
N MET A 220 -18.30 5.66 6.24
CA MET A 220 -17.79 6.07 4.94
C MET A 220 -17.86 4.95 3.91
N CYS A 221 -17.38 3.78 4.29
CA CYS A 221 -17.39 2.59 3.47
C CYS A 221 -18.76 1.88 3.47
N ASN A 222 -19.79 2.46 4.10
CA ASN A 222 -21.14 1.88 4.17
C ASN A 222 -21.14 0.39 4.57
N VAL A 223 -20.30 0.04 5.56
CA VAL A 223 -20.19 -1.30 6.12
C VAL A 223 -20.49 -1.25 7.61
N THR A 224 -21.15 -2.28 8.12
CA THR A 224 -21.57 -2.37 9.53
C THR A 224 -20.59 -3.17 10.39
N TYR A 225 -19.69 -3.91 9.76
CA TYR A 225 -18.61 -4.66 10.39
C TYR A 225 -17.47 -4.82 9.38
N ASP A 226 -16.26 -4.95 9.90
CA ASP A 226 -15.11 -5.42 9.14
C ASP A 226 -15.12 -6.94 9.29
N TYR A 227 -15.02 -7.68 8.19
CA TYR A 227 -14.90 -9.14 8.24
C TYR A 227 -13.43 -9.47 8.08
N PRO A 228 -12.64 -9.48 9.16
CA PRO A 228 -11.39 -10.21 9.11
C PRO A 228 -11.82 -11.65 8.86
N GLY A 229 -11.54 -12.20 7.68
CA GLY A 229 -11.83 -13.60 7.37
C GLY A 229 -11.52 -14.45 8.60
N LYS A 230 -12.51 -15.22 9.06
CA LYS A 230 -12.44 -16.01 10.31
C LYS A 230 -11.03 -16.60 10.46
N GLN A 231 -10.33 -16.19 11.52
CA GLN A 231 -8.97 -16.62 11.86
C GLN A 231 -7.88 -16.13 10.89
N ARG A 232 -7.45 -14.87 11.02
CA ARG A 232 -6.16 -14.45 10.45
C ARG A 232 -5.00 -14.95 11.31
N GLY A 233 -4.21 -15.88 10.76
CA GLY A 233 -2.79 -16.06 11.05
C GLY A 233 -2.37 -16.09 12.52
N PHE A 234 -3.05 -16.87 13.37
CA PHE A 234 -2.61 -17.07 14.74
C PHE A 234 -1.49 -18.11 14.78
N LEU A 235 -0.27 -17.65 15.06
CA LEU A 235 0.75 -18.48 15.70
C LEU A 235 0.68 -18.16 17.20
N SER A 236 -0.15 -18.90 17.93
CA SER A 236 0.00 -19.02 19.38
C SER A 236 0.95 -20.18 19.63
N ASP A 237 2.05 -19.97 20.35
CA ASP A 237 2.82 -21.10 20.87
C ASP A 237 1.92 -21.93 21.81
N PRO A 238 2.02 -23.28 21.78
CA PRO A 238 1.21 -24.19 22.60
C PRO A 238 1.47 -24.08 24.11
#